data_AF-A0A6P0IV30-F1
#
_entry.id   AF-A0A6P0IV30-F1
#
_cell.length_a   1.000
_cell.length_b   1.000
_cell.length_c   1.000
_cell.angle_alpha   90.00
_cell.angle_beta   90.00
_cell.angle_gamma   90.00
#
_symmetry.space_group_name_H-M   'P 1'
#
loop_
_entity.id
_entity.type
_entity.pdbx_description
1 polymer ?
#
loop_
_entity_poly.entity_id
_entity_poly.type
_entity_poly.pdbx_seq_one_letter_code
_entity_poly.pdbx_strand_id
1 'polypeptide(L)' 'LIKALSANQVQLRRAALSDLGAIGYLPAADAIAKTWAENSLRVLALKGILEHYLESNPSDGCHLSETAIRIMNLIDGLL' A
#
# COMPACT_ATOMS: atom_id res chain seq x y z
N LEU A 1 -4.75 -10.06 8.06
CA LEU A 1 -3.73 -8.99 8.01
C LEU A 1 -4.33 -7.58 8.11
N ILE A 2 -5.29 -7.17 7.27
CA ILE A 2 -5.89 -5.81 7.35
C ILE A 2 -6.35 -5.40 8.76
N LYS A 3 -7.01 -6.28 9.52
CA LYS A 3 -7.43 -5.98 10.91
C LYS A 3 -6.28 -5.60 11.85
N ALA A 4 -5.07 -6.11 11.60
CA ALA A 4 -3.89 -5.82 12.42
C ALA A 4 -3.38 -4.38 12.23
N LEU A 5 -3.76 -3.70 11.15
CA LEU A 5 -3.50 -2.27 10.94
C LEU A 5 -4.21 -1.38 11.97
N SER A 6 -5.26 -1.89 12.62
CA SER A 6 -5.98 -1.20 13.70
C SER A 6 -5.59 -1.70 15.09
N ALA A 7 -4.55 -2.54 15.21
CA ALA A 7 -4.11 -3.05 16.50
C ALA A 7 -3.59 -1.92 17.40
N ASN A 8 -3.82 -2.02 18.71
CA ASN A 8 -3.33 -1.04 19.69
C ASN A 8 -1.79 -0.99 19.72
N GLN A 9 -1.14 -2.12 19.49
CA GLN A 9 0.32 -2.23 19.53
C GLN A 9 0.94 -1.71 18.24
N VAL A 10 1.83 -0.72 18.37
CA VAL A 10 2.56 -0.10 17.25
C VAL A 10 3.27 -1.17 16.42
N GLN A 11 3.95 -2.12 17.07
CA GLN A 11 4.73 -3.14 16.37
C GLN A 11 3.87 -4.08 15.52
N LEU A 12 2.64 -4.38 15.96
CA LEU A 12 1.70 -5.19 15.16
C LEU A 12 1.24 -4.44 13.90
N ARG A 13 1.03 -3.12 13.99
CA ARG A 13 0.70 -2.30 12.83
C ARG A 13 1.87 -2.25 11.84
N ARG A 14 3.10 -2.08 12.34
CA ARG A 14 4.30 -2.04 11.49
C ARG A 14 4.55 -3.38 10.78
N ALA A 15 4.42 -4.50 11.50
CA ALA A 15 4.52 -5.82 10.91
C ALA A 15 3.45 -6.03 9.82
N ALA A 16 2.20 -5.67 10.11
CA ALA A 16 1.12 -5.77 9.13
C ALA A 16 1.33 -4.91 7.89
N LEU A 17 1.87 -3.68 8.03
CA LEU A 17 2.24 -2.83 6.89
C LEU A 17 3.32 -3.49 6.03
N SER A 18 4.37 -4.03 6.66
CA SER A 18 5.44 -4.74 5.96
C SER A 18 4.91 -5.94 5.19
N ASP A 19 4.10 -6.79 5.84
CA ASP A 19 3.56 -8.01 5.24
C ASP A 19 2.62 -7.68 4.06
N LEU A 20 1.71 -6.72 4.24
CA LEU A 20 0.74 -6.34 3.20
C LEU A 20 1.41 -5.69 1.98
N GLY A 21 2.45 -4.89 2.20
CA GLY A 21 3.26 -4.33 1.13
C GLY A 21 4.08 -5.40 0.40
N ALA A 22 4.71 -6.31 1.14
CA ALA A 22 5.55 -7.36 0.59
C ALA A 22 4.80 -8.38 -0.29
N ILE A 23 3.52 -8.64 -0.01
CA ILE A 23 2.67 -9.52 -0.84
C ILE A 23 1.85 -8.77 -1.88
N GLY A 24 1.91 -7.44 -1.89
CA GLY A 24 1.16 -6.60 -2.83
C GLY A 24 -0.36 -6.68 -2.70
N TYR A 25 -0.91 -6.82 -1.49
CA TYR A 25 -2.35 -7.05 -1.31
C TYR A 25 -3.20 -5.80 -1.58
N LEU A 26 -3.62 -5.61 -2.83
CA LEU A 26 -4.36 -4.44 -3.31
C LEU A 26 -5.56 -4.01 -2.44
N PRO A 27 -6.42 -4.91 -1.91
CA PRO A 27 -7.55 -4.51 -1.08
C PRO A 27 -7.16 -3.77 0.22
N ALA A 28 -5.88 -3.85 0.62
CA ALA A 28 -5.38 -3.13 1.79
C ALA A 28 -4.95 -1.68 1.52
N ALA A 29 -4.89 -1.21 0.27
CA ALA A 29 -4.33 0.11 -0.07
C ALA A 29 -4.95 1.26 0.76
N ASP A 30 -6.29 1.34 0.82
CA ASP A 30 -6.97 2.39 1.60
C ASP A 30 -6.77 2.22 3.11
N ALA A 31 -6.72 0.98 3.59
CA ALA A 31 -6.48 0.70 5.01
C ALA A 31 -5.06 1.11 5.41
N ILE A 32 -4.07 0.85 4.56
CA ILE A 32 -2.66 1.25 4.75
C ILE A 32 -2.55 2.77 4.83
N ALA A 33 -3.15 3.49 3.88
CA ALA A 33 -3.10 4.96 3.86
C ALA A 33 -3.65 5.58 5.16
N LYS A 34 -4.72 5.00 5.72
CA LYS A 34 -5.40 5.44 6.95
C LYS A 34 -4.81 4.86 8.24
N THR A 35 -3.81 3.99 8.16
CA THR A 35 -3.23 3.32 9.33
C THR A 35 -2.50 4.34 10.21
N TRP A 36 -2.69 4.26 11.53
CA TRP A 36 -1.99 5.12 12.48
C TRP A 36 -0.54 4.64 12.72
N ALA A 37 0.33 4.93 11.76
CA ALA A 37 1.76 4.60 11.74
C ALA A 37 2.55 5.70 11.00
N GLU A 38 3.88 5.57 10.99
CA GLU A 38 4.76 6.49 10.27
C GLU A 38 4.41 6.57 8.77
N ASN A 39 4.42 7.78 8.20
CA ASN A 39 4.15 7.98 6.78
C ASN A 39 5.12 7.16 5.90
N SER A 40 6.41 7.10 6.27
CA SER A 40 7.42 6.34 5.54
C SER A 40 7.10 4.85 5.41
N LEU A 41 6.57 4.22 6.48
CA LEU A 41 6.16 2.81 6.44
C LEU A 41 4.90 2.60 5.59
N ARG A 42 3.96 3.53 5.64
CA ARG A 42 2.76 3.49 4.80
C ARG A 42 3.11 3.65 3.32
N VAL A 43 3.99 4.60 2.99
CA VAL A 43 4.50 4.80 1.63
C VAL A 43 5.23 3.54 1.13
N LEU A 44 6.09 2.94 1.94
CA LEU A 44 6.80 1.71 1.57
C LEU A 44 5.82 0.56 1.28
N ALA A 45 4.78 0.41 2.10
CA ALA A 45 3.77 -0.63 1.90
C ALA A 45 2.92 -0.39 0.64
N LEU A 46 2.49 0.86 0.40
CA LEU A 46 1.76 1.23 -0.83
C LEU A 46 2.61 1.06 -2.09
N LYS A 47 3.91 1.37 -2.00
CA LYS A 47 4.86 1.11 -3.09
C LYS A 47 4.92 -0.38 -3.41
N GLY A 48 5.01 -1.26 -2.40
CA GLY A 48 4.98 -2.71 -2.61
C GLY A 48 3.70 -3.18 -3.32
N ILE A 49 2.54 -2.61 -2.97
CA ILE A 49 1.27 -2.88 -3.68
C ILE A 49 1.33 -2.40 -5.13
N LEU A 50 1.84 -1.20 -5.39
CA LEU A 50 1.95 -0.66 -6.74
C LEU A 50 2.86 -1.52 -7.62
N GLU A 51 4.00 -1.96 -7.11
CA GLU A 51 4.96 -2.79 -7.84
C GLU A 51 4.32 -4.13 -8.26
N HIS A 52 3.72 -4.86 -7.32
CA HIS A 52 3.02 -6.11 -7.62
C HIS A 52 1.87 -5.91 -8.62
N TYR A 53 1.15 -4.79 -8.52
CA TYR A 53 0.07 -4.47 -9.43
C TYR A 53 0.57 -4.26 -10.85
N LEU A 54 1.67 -3.51 -11.02
CA LEU A 54 2.30 -3.24 -12.33
C LEU A 54 2.92 -4.50 -12.95
N GLU A 55 3.53 -5.37 -12.14
CA GLU A 55 4.05 -6.66 -12.62
C GLU A 55 2.94 -7.59 -13.10
N SER A 56 1.81 -7.62 -12.39
CA SER A 56 0.66 -8.45 -12.75
C SER A 56 -0.18 -7.88 -13.89
N ASN A 57 -0.12 -6.57 -14.09
CA ASN A 57 -0.88 -5.83 -15.10
C ASN A 57 0.09 -4.94 -15.89
N PRO A 58 0.96 -5.53 -16.73
CA PRO A 58 1.90 -4.76 -17.53
C PRO A 58 1.12 -3.77 -18.39
N SER A 59 1.38 -2.49 -18.18
CA SER A 59 0.80 -1.42 -18.99
C SER A 59 1.38 -1.49 -20.41
N ASP A 60 0.52 -1.35 -21.43
CA ASP A 60 0.87 -1.35 -22.87
C ASP A 60 1.64 -0.08 -23.31
N GLY A 61 2.51 0.46 -22.46
CA GLY A 61 3.40 1.59 -22.74
C GLY A 61 2.72 2.96 -22.85
N CYS A 62 1.40 3.04 -23.05
CA CYS A 62 0.71 4.31 -23.30
C CYS A 62 -0.25 4.74 -22.19
N HIS A 63 -0.76 3.83 -21.37
CA HIS A 63 -1.73 4.15 -20.32
C HIS A 63 -1.47 3.39 -19.01
N LEU A 64 -1.49 4.13 -17.89
CA LEU A 64 -1.57 3.58 -16.55
C LEU A 64 -3.03 3.23 -16.23
N SER A 65 -3.24 2.10 -15.59
CA SER A 65 -4.56 1.74 -15.05
C SER A 65 -5.00 2.73 -13.97
N GLU A 66 -6.31 3.00 -13.91
CA GLU A 66 -6.93 3.80 -12.85
C GLU A 66 -6.57 3.30 -11.45
N THR A 67 -6.34 1.99 -11.29
CA THR A 67 -5.93 1.41 -10.01
C THR A 67 -4.52 1.82 -9.63
N ALA A 68 -3.58 1.83 -10.58
CA ALA A 68 -2.22 2.31 -10.34
C ALA A 68 -2.21 3.80 -9.99
N ILE A 69 -2.97 4.61 -10.73
CA ILE A 69 -3.15 6.04 -10.46
C ILE A 69 -3.72 6.27 -9.06
N ARG A 70 -4.74 5.49 -8.66
CA ARG A 70 -5.31 5.56 -7.31
C ARG A 70 -4.27 5.31 -6.23
N ILE A 71 -3.42 4.30 -6.38
CA ILE A 71 -2.36 3.99 -5.41
C ILE A 71 -1.33 5.12 -5.36
N MET A 72 -0.92 5.66 -6.51
CA MET A 72 0.00 6.81 -6.56
C MET A 72 -0.57 8.04 -5.84
N ASN A 73 -1.85 8.35 -6.02
CA ASN A 73 -2.51 9.43 -5.28
C ASN A 73 -2.52 9.18 -3.75
N LEU A 74 -2.66 7.93 -3.31
CA LEU A 74 -2.56 7.58 -1.89
C LEU A 74 -1.13 7.77 -1.36
N ILE A 75 -0.11 7.50 -2.17
CA ILE A 75 1.29 7.74 -1.82
C ILE A 75 1.55 9.25 -1.70
N ASP A 76 1.10 10.04 -2.67
CA ASP A 76 1.28 11.49 -2.68
C ASP A 76 0.61 12.18 -1.48
N GLY A 77 -0.54 11.66 -1.02
CA GLY A 77 -1.21 12.14 0.19
C GLY A 77 -0.47 11.87 1.50
N LEU A 78 0.66 11.16 1.48
CA LEU A 78 1.49 10.83 2.64
C LEU A 78 2.84 11.57 2.66
N LEU A 79 3.15 12.36 1.64
CA LEU A 79 4.34 13.22 1.55
C LEU A 79 4.13 14.55 2.29
#